data_AF-A0A952NEG1-F1
#
_entry.id   AF-A0A952NEG1-F1
#
_cell.length_a   1.000
_cell.length_b   1.000
_cell.length_c   1.000
_cell.angle_alpha   90.00
_cell.angle_beta   90.00
_cell.angle_gamma   90.00
#
_symmetry.space_group_name_H-M   'P 1'
#
loop_
_entity.id
_entity.type
_entity.pdbx_description
1 polymer ?
#
loop_
_entity_poly.entity_id
_entity_poly.type
_entity_poly.pdbx_seq_one_letter_code
_entity_poly.pdbx_strand_id
1 'polypeptide(L)'
;MSKIVPNQNESPFGFHEFFFSTTNARGVIRYGNDVFVRVSDYPKDQILGAPHSIVRHPDMPRSVFKVFWDTLKSGNAIGAYVKNLSANGSYYWVFAFAFPIEDGYLSIRFKPSSEIFKAVQSIYKEVRSFEAENNDLGASERLLIEKIQSQGFKDYEDFMVKAVIAELNSRTVRAADLESKTFDQENEHGRAIAEYSKKTLATLTEMFVGTKSFQNTNKIITETVESLGQGFRNLKLISLNMTVAAAKFGDIAAGLGVVSQEFSTLSTEIETQLKNLDSFAEQLSKTIQQCTFRISALNSQMLMVDFFVKEALQKMNSSDDAFTEMNENKKDFSTLFREYATKMGEEVSSLMSDASGIEKNVEEVRRLVTGLEVIRQIGGIESARVDEIKRVFNHYLDEMNNFVALLRKSTANVSTEVRDLRSRCSFIVDQSGKIAGDVQKIFDLAATVNRHKN
;
A
#
# COMPACT_ATOMS: atom_id res chain seq x y z
N MET A 1 -15.25 14.08 -36.61
CA MET A 1 -15.92 12.78 -36.37
C MET A 1 -17.27 13.05 -35.74
N SER A 2 -18.31 12.30 -36.11
CA SER A 2 -19.61 12.33 -35.42
C SER A 2 -19.42 11.93 -33.96
N LYS A 3 -20.24 12.49 -33.06
CA LYS A 3 -20.19 12.16 -31.64
C LYS A 3 -20.70 10.72 -31.44
N ILE A 4 -19.84 9.84 -30.92
CA ILE A 4 -20.22 8.45 -30.61
C ILE A 4 -21.29 8.45 -29.50
N VAL A 5 -22.34 7.66 -29.69
CA VAL A 5 -23.46 7.52 -28.76
C VAL A 5 -23.31 6.20 -28.00
N PRO A 6 -23.33 6.21 -26.65
CA PRO A 6 -23.25 4.97 -25.87
C PRO A 6 -24.44 4.03 -26.10
N ASN A 7 -24.19 2.75 -26.30
CA ASN A 7 -25.20 1.72 -26.61
C ASN A 7 -25.47 0.72 -25.46
N GLN A 8 -24.90 0.96 -24.27
CA GLN A 8 -24.99 0.12 -23.06
C GLN A 8 -24.46 -1.33 -23.18
N ASN A 9 -23.91 -1.73 -24.32
CA ASN A 9 -23.24 -3.02 -24.44
C ASN A 9 -21.85 -2.94 -23.80
N GLU A 10 -21.41 -4.01 -23.14
CA GLU A 10 -20.02 -4.11 -22.66
C GLU A 10 -19.14 -4.72 -23.76
N SER A 11 -18.04 -4.07 -24.10
CA SER A 11 -17.07 -4.59 -25.05
C SER A 11 -16.43 -5.87 -24.50
N PRO A 12 -16.28 -6.95 -25.30
CA PRO A 12 -15.75 -8.22 -24.83
C PRO A 12 -14.30 -8.07 -24.39
N PHE A 13 -14.04 -8.32 -23.11
CA PHE A 13 -12.73 -8.19 -22.50
C PHE A 13 -12.56 -9.20 -21.35
N GLY A 14 -11.53 -10.05 -21.48
CA GLY A 14 -11.22 -11.13 -20.57
C GLY A 14 -10.55 -10.67 -19.27
N PHE A 15 -10.69 -11.47 -18.21
CA PHE A 15 -10.11 -11.15 -16.91
C PHE A 15 -8.57 -11.19 -16.89
N HIS A 16 -7.99 -12.12 -17.67
CA HIS A 16 -6.54 -12.36 -17.78
C HIS A 16 -5.84 -11.37 -18.73
N GLU A 17 -6.61 -10.61 -19.49
CA GLU A 17 -6.07 -9.69 -20.48
C GLU A 17 -5.63 -8.38 -19.82
N PHE A 18 -4.52 -7.83 -20.31
CA PHE A 18 -3.99 -6.53 -19.89
C PHE A 18 -4.04 -5.55 -21.06
N PHE A 19 -4.46 -4.34 -20.73
CA PHE A 19 -4.35 -3.17 -21.57
C PHE A 19 -3.10 -2.40 -21.18
N PHE A 20 -2.36 -1.95 -22.18
CA PHE A 20 -1.22 -1.08 -21.96
C PHE A 20 -1.19 0.01 -23.03
N SER A 21 -0.82 1.21 -22.61
CA SER A 21 -0.51 2.32 -23.51
C SER A 21 0.54 3.23 -22.92
N THR A 22 1.35 3.83 -23.79
CA THR A 22 2.17 4.99 -23.45
C THR A 22 1.60 6.25 -24.09
N THR A 23 1.82 7.37 -23.44
CA THR A 23 1.44 8.69 -23.93
C THR A 23 2.61 9.65 -23.80
N ASN A 24 2.57 10.76 -24.54
CA ASN A 24 3.45 11.89 -24.26
C ASN A 24 2.98 12.66 -23.00
N ALA A 25 3.75 13.65 -22.55
CA ALA A 25 3.38 14.53 -21.42
C ALA A 25 2.05 15.29 -21.58
N ARG A 26 1.50 15.39 -22.80
CA ARG A 26 0.17 15.98 -23.08
C ARG A 26 -0.97 14.95 -23.05
N GLY A 27 -0.69 13.67 -22.76
CA GLY A 27 -1.68 12.60 -22.78
C GLY A 27 -2.06 12.13 -24.19
N VAL A 28 -1.23 12.40 -25.20
CA VAL A 28 -1.41 11.89 -26.57
C VAL A 28 -0.81 10.50 -26.68
N ILE A 29 -1.60 9.53 -27.13
CA ILE A 29 -1.23 8.12 -27.24
C ILE A 29 -0.08 7.97 -28.23
N ARG A 30 1.03 7.38 -27.76
CA ARG A 30 2.19 7.00 -28.58
C ARG A 30 2.15 5.52 -28.93
N TYR A 31 1.65 4.71 -28.00
CA TYR A 31 1.57 3.28 -28.15
C TYR A 31 0.31 2.73 -27.49
N GLY A 32 -0.23 1.66 -28.05
CA GLY A 32 -1.31 0.86 -27.47
C GLY A 32 -1.18 -0.59 -27.93
N ASN A 33 -1.29 -1.56 -27.02
CA ASN A 33 -1.22 -2.97 -27.38
C ASN A 33 -2.47 -3.44 -28.15
N ASP A 34 -2.38 -4.62 -28.77
CA ASP A 34 -3.48 -5.19 -29.58
C ASP A 34 -4.81 -5.31 -28.81
N VAL A 35 -4.75 -5.65 -27.51
CA VAL A 35 -5.93 -5.68 -26.63
C VAL A 35 -6.60 -4.30 -26.55
N PHE A 36 -5.81 -3.22 -26.43
CA PHE A 36 -6.35 -1.87 -26.38
C PHE A 36 -7.01 -1.45 -27.69
N VAL A 37 -6.37 -1.74 -28.82
CA VAL A 37 -6.93 -1.45 -30.15
C VAL A 37 -8.23 -2.22 -30.34
N ARG A 38 -8.23 -3.54 -30.07
CA ARG A 38 -9.40 -4.40 -30.25
C ARG A 38 -10.59 -4.02 -29.38
N VAL A 39 -10.39 -3.78 -28.08
CA VAL A 39 -11.52 -3.51 -27.16
C VAL A 39 -12.01 -2.06 -27.29
N SER A 40 -11.12 -1.11 -27.59
CA SER A 40 -11.55 0.27 -27.87
C SER A 40 -12.24 0.42 -29.23
N ASP A 41 -12.08 -0.55 -30.13
CA ASP A 41 -12.69 -0.59 -31.47
C ASP A 41 -12.28 0.58 -32.37
N TYR A 42 -11.20 1.30 -32.02
CA TYR A 42 -10.61 2.30 -32.88
C TYR A 42 -9.55 1.67 -33.77
N PRO A 43 -9.53 1.99 -35.08
CA PRO A 43 -8.42 1.66 -35.95
C PRO A 43 -7.09 2.17 -35.40
N LYS A 44 -6.00 1.40 -35.58
CA LYS A 44 -4.67 1.71 -35.01
C LYS A 44 -4.16 3.08 -35.47
N ASP A 45 -4.41 3.46 -36.72
CA ASP A 45 -4.08 4.76 -37.31
C ASP A 45 -4.90 5.94 -36.74
N GLN A 46 -6.07 5.66 -36.17
CA GLN A 46 -6.91 6.69 -35.51
C GLN A 46 -6.63 6.82 -34.02
N ILE A 47 -6.24 5.73 -33.35
CA ILE A 47 -5.98 5.74 -31.91
C ILE A 47 -4.58 6.24 -31.57
N LEU A 48 -3.58 5.94 -32.40
CA LEU A 48 -2.23 6.46 -32.24
C LEU A 48 -2.19 7.94 -32.66
N GLY A 49 -1.58 8.78 -31.82
CA GLY A 49 -1.59 10.24 -32.03
C GLY A 49 -2.87 10.94 -31.55
N ALA A 50 -3.89 10.20 -31.10
CA ALA A 50 -5.07 10.78 -30.48
C ALA A 50 -4.83 11.08 -28.99
N PRO A 51 -5.50 12.10 -28.41
CA PRO A 51 -5.52 12.28 -26.96
C PRO A 51 -6.25 11.10 -26.31
N HIS A 52 -5.75 10.61 -25.18
CA HIS A 52 -6.32 9.45 -24.48
C HIS A 52 -7.79 9.68 -24.05
N SER A 53 -8.27 10.93 -24.02
CA SER A 53 -9.69 11.25 -23.82
C SER A 53 -10.62 10.72 -24.91
N ILE A 54 -10.12 10.27 -26.07
CA ILE A 54 -10.94 9.71 -27.16
C ILE A 54 -11.77 8.50 -26.71
N VAL A 55 -11.26 7.71 -25.76
CA VAL A 55 -11.97 6.56 -25.18
C VAL A 55 -12.74 6.91 -23.91
N ARG A 56 -12.87 8.19 -23.53
CA ARG A 56 -13.52 8.57 -22.27
C ARG A 56 -15.04 8.40 -22.36
N HIS A 57 -15.62 7.66 -21.41
CA HIS A 57 -17.07 7.55 -21.31
C HIS A 57 -17.70 8.83 -20.72
N PRO A 58 -18.85 9.32 -21.23
CA PRO A 58 -19.53 10.53 -20.71
C PRO A 58 -20.04 10.41 -19.27
N ASP A 59 -20.27 9.18 -18.79
CA ASP A 59 -20.63 8.91 -17.39
C ASP A 59 -19.48 9.13 -16.40
N MET A 60 -18.23 9.25 -16.86
CA MET A 60 -17.10 9.45 -15.95
C MET A 60 -17.10 10.87 -15.38
N PRO A 61 -17.13 11.02 -14.04
CA PRO A 61 -16.98 12.33 -13.40
C PRO A 61 -15.72 13.05 -13.85
N ARG A 62 -15.80 14.36 -14.05
CA ARG A 62 -14.65 15.21 -14.38
C ARG A 62 -13.67 15.30 -13.21
N SER A 63 -14.16 15.31 -11.98
CA SER A 63 -13.33 15.35 -10.77
C SER A 63 -12.36 14.17 -10.64
N VAL A 64 -12.78 12.95 -11.02
CA VAL A 64 -11.90 11.76 -11.04
C VAL A 64 -10.69 12.00 -11.94
N PHE A 65 -10.89 12.55 -13.14
CA PHE A 65 -9.78 12.88 -14.04
C PHE A 65 -8.96 14.07 -13.58
N LYS A 66 -9.55 15.02 -12.86
CA LYS A 66 -8.79 16.11 -12.23
C LYS A 66 -7.77 15.52 -11.24
N VAL A 67 -8.23 14.69 -10.30
CA VAL A 67 -7.35 13.98 -9.35
C VAL A 67 -6.31 13.14 -10.12
N PHE A 68 -6.75 12.37 -11.12
CA PHE A 68 -5.87 11.57 -11.98
C PHE A 68 -4.69 12.36 -12.56
N TRP A 69 -4.99 13.48 -13.21
CA TRP A 69 -3.97 14.30 -13.88
C TRP A 69 -3.14 15.11 -12.91
N ASP A 70 -3.71 15.59 -11.81
CA ASP A 70 -2.97 16.34 -10.79
C ASP A 70 -1.92 15.45 -10.12
N THR A 71 -2.26 14.20 -9.80
CA THR A 71 -1.30 13.22 -9.25
C THR A 71 -0.20 12.86 -10.25
N LEU A 72 -0.54 12.60 -11.52
CA LEU A 72 0.46 12.30 -12.55
C LEU A 72 1.40 13.48 -12.81
N LYS A 73 0.88 14.71 -12.83
CA LYS A 73 1.67 15.93 -13.01
C LYS A 73 2.55 16.26 -11.81
N SER A 74 2.18 15.79 -10.62
CA SER A 74 3.03 15.90 -9.43
C SER A 74 4.15 14.84 -9.39
N GLY A 75 4.30 14.03 -10.44
CA GLY A 75 5.32 12.97 -10.51
C GLY A 75 4.96 11.71 -9.74
N ASN A 76 3.69 11.53 -9.35
CA ASN A 76 3.23 10.36 -8.60
C ASN A 76 2.41 9.42 -9.49
N ALA A 77 2.50 8.12 -9.23
CA ALA A 77 1.64 7.14 -9.86
C ALA A 77 0.22 7.17 -9.26
N ILE A 78 -0.78 6.77 -10.05
CA ILE A 78 -2.19 6.80 -9.65
C ILE A 78 -2.94 5.55 -10.08
N GLY A 79 -3.73 4.99 -9.16
CA GLY A 79 -4.77 4.00 -9.43
C GLY A 79 -6.14 4.66 -9.56
N ALA A 80 -6.91 4.30 -10.58
CA ALA A 80 -8.29 4.77 -10.74
C ALA A 80 -9.15 3.74 -11.48
N TYR A 81 -10.42 3.65 -11.11
CA TYR A 81 -11.41 2.95 -11.93
C TYR A 81 -11.86 3.87 -13.05
N VAL A 82 -11.89 3.37 -14.28
CA VAL A 82 -12.22 4.18 -15.46
C VAL A 82 -13.20 3.41 -16.34
N LYS A 83 -14.36 4.03 -16.61
CA LYS A 83 -15.28 3.62 -17.66
C LYS A 83 -14.87 4.28 -18.97
N ASN A 84 -14.69 3.46 -19.99
CA ASN A 84 -14.30 3.89 -21.33
C ASN A 84 -15.42 3.60 -22.33
N LEU A 85 -15.39 4.31 -23.47
CA LEU A 85 -16.31 4.22 -24.58
C LEU A 85 -15.54 3.77 -25.83
N SER A 86 -15.96 2.65 -26.42
CA SER A 86 -15.43 2.12 -27.68
C SER A 86 -16.02 2.86 -28.88
N ALA A 87 -15.36 2.79 -30.04
CA ALA A 87 -15.79 3.47 -31.26
C ALA A 87 -17.20 3.07 -31.73
N ASN A 88 -17.61 1.81 -31.52
CA ASN A 88 -18.97 1.32 -31.78
C ASN A 88 -20.04 1.74 -30.75
N GLY A 89 -19.68 2.51 -29.72
CA GLY A 89 -20.59 2.96 -28.66
C GLY A 89 -20.72 2.02 -27.45
N SER A 90 -20.07 0.85 -27.46
CA SER A 90 -20.01 -0.04 -26.28
C SER A 90 -19.12 0.55 -25.19
N TYR A 91 -19.28 0.12 -23.93
CA TYR A 91 -18.42 0.56 -22.82
C TYR A 91 -17.52 -0.56 -22.32
N TYR A 92 -16.46 -0.21 -21.60
CA TYR A 92 -15.69 -1.17 -20.81
C TYR A 92 -15.10 -0.50 -19.57
N TRP A 93 -15.00 -1.26 -18.48
CA TRP A 93 -14.37 -0.80 -17.24
C TRP A 93 -12.96 -1.36 -17.10
N VAL A 94 -12.06 -0.51 -16.63
CA VAL A 94 -10.70 -0.90 -16.24
C VAL A 94 -10.38 -0.34 -14.87
N PHE A 95 -9.57 -1.05 -14.09
CA PHE A 95 -8.70 -0.41 -13.13
C PHE A 95 -7.44 0.03 -13.89
N ALA A 96 -7.18 1.33 -13.90
CA ALA A 96 -6.02 1.95 -14.54
C ALA A 96 -4.98 2.31 -13.48
N PHE A 97 -3.81 1.71 -13.59
CA PHE A 97 -2.63 2.07 -12.81
C PHE A 97 -1.64 2.79 -13.73
N ALA A 98 -1.54 4.11 -13.55
CA ALA A 98 -0.72 4.97 -14.40
C ALA A 98 0.53 5.48 -13.66
N PHE A 99 1.62 5.59 -14.41
CA PHE A 99 2.95 5.91 -13.93
C PHE A 99 3.56 7.01 -14.80
N PRO A 100 4.18 8.05 -14.21
CA PRO A 100 5.06 8.93 -14.96
C PRO A 100 6.27 8.17 -15.49
N ILE A 101 6.67 8.47 -16.72
CA ILE A 101 7.88 8.00 -17.39
C ILE A 101 8.58 9.20 -18.02
N GLU A 102 9.83 9.04 -18.47
CA GLU A 102 10.68 10.15 -18.97
C GLU A 102 9.96 11.08 -19.96
N ASP A 103 9.29 10.51 -20.97
CA ASP A 103 8.65 11.29 -22.04
C ASP A 103 7.12 11.34 -21.96
N GLY A 104 6.52 11.01 -20.81
CA GLY A 104 5.08 11.08 -20.60
C GLY A 104 4.56 10.09 -19.56
N TYR A 105 3.60 9.25 -19.95
CA TYR A 105 2.91 8.36 -19.00
C TYR A 105 2.71 6.97 -19.56
N LEU A 106 2.93 5.96 -18.71
CA LEU A 106 2.53 4.57 -18.90
C LEU A 106 1.20 4.34 -18.16
N SER A 107 0.22 3.66 -18.76
CA SER A 107 -0.95 3.16 -18.07
C SER A 107 -1.15 1.66 -18.26
N ILE A 108 -1.06 0.91 -17.16
CA ILE A 108 -1.39 -0.52 -17.09
C ILE A 108 -2.84 -0.63 -16.66
N ARG A 109 -3.64 -1.37 -17.42
CA ARG A 109 -5.09 -1.40 -17.26
C ARG A 109 -5.58 -2.84 -17.30
N PHE A 110 -6.52 -3.18 -16.44
CA PHE A 110 -7.05 -4.54 -16.38
C PHE A 110 -8.48 -4.55 -15.82
N LYS A 111 -9.21 -5.65 -16.03
CA LYS A 111 -10.63 -5.73 -15.66
C LYS A 111 -10.78 -5.62 -14.13
N PRO A 112 -11.60 -4.68 -13.61
CA PRO A 112 -11.81 -4.60 -12.18
C PRO A 112 -12.67 -5.76 -11.69
N SER A 113 -12.38 -6.26 -10.49
CA SER A 113 -13.12 -7.38 -9.89
C SER A 113 -13.23 -7.35 -8.38
N SER A 114 -12.64 -6.35 -7.71
CA SER A 114 -12.73 -6.23 -6.26
C SER A 114 -14.11 -5.74 -5.80
N GLU A 115 -14.41 -5.91 -4.52
CA GLU A 115 -15.62 -5.33 -3.92
C GLU A 115 -15.59 -3.79 -3.89
N ILE A 116 -14.40 -3.18 -3.88
CA ILE A 116 -14.22 -1.72 -3.95
C ILE A 116 -14.81 -1.18 -5.26
N PHE A 117 -14.69 -1.93 -6.37
CA PHE A 117 -15.25 -1.52 -7.65
C PHE A 117 -16.76 -1.28 -7.59
N LYS A 118 -17.52 -2.13 -6.88
CA LYS A 118 -18.98 -1.98 -6.74
C LYS A 118 -19.35 -0.68 -6.03
N ALA A 119 -18.63 -0.35 -4.95
CA ALA A 119 -18.83 0.91 -4.22
C ALA A 119 -18.53 2.12 -5.11
N VAL A 120 -17.45 2.05 -5.90
CA VAL A 120 -17.03 3.13 -6.81
C VAL A 120 -18.08 3.42 -7.88
N GLN A 121 -18.76 2.41 -8.41
CA GLN A 121 -19.83 2.62 -9.38
C GLN A 121 -20.96 3.49 -8.82
N SER A 122 -21.35 3.29 -7.55
CA SER A 122 -22.35 4.13 -6.88
C SER A 122 -21.84 5.56 -6.69
N ILE A 123 -20.61 5.70 -6.17
CA ILE A 123 -19.99 7.01 -5.93
C ILE A 123 -19.92 7.82 -7.22
N TYR A 124 -19.46 7.22 -8.32
CA TYR A 124 -19.32 7.93 -9.58
C TYR A 124 -20.66 8.35 -10.16
N LYS A 125 -21.72 7.55 -9.97
CA LYS A 125 -23.08 7.93 -10.38
C LYS A 125 -23.57 9.17 -9.63
N GLU A 126 -23.36 9.23 -8.32
CA GLU A 126 -23.73 10.38 -7.48
C GLU A 126 -22.94 11.64 -7.87
N VAL A 127 -21.60 11.53 -7.98
CA VAL A 127 -20.74 12.65 -8.36
C VAL A 127 -21.06 13.12 -9.78
N ARG A 128 -21.34 12.21 -10.73
CA ARG A 128 -21.70 12.60 -12.09
C ARG A 128 -23.06 13.30 -12.16
N SER A 129 -24.02 12.88 -11.33
CA SER A 129 -25.32 13.54 -11.21
C SER A 129 -25.16 14.96 -10.66
N PHE A 130 -24.35 15.11 -9.60
CA PHE A 130 -24.00 16.41 -9.06
C PHE A 130 -23.36 17.33 -10.11
N GLU A 131 -22.42 16.83 -10.92
CA GLU A 131 -21.80 17.60 -12.01
C GLU A 131 -22.75 18.00 -13.14
N ALA A 132 -23.84 17.25 -13.33
CA ALA A 132 -24.85 17.58 -14.34
C ALA A 132 -25.73 18.75 -13.88
N GLU A 133 -25.98 18.83 -12.57
CA GLU A 133 -26.75 19.91 -11.94
C GLU A 133 -25.88 21.13 -11.60
N ASN A 134 -24.60 20.90 -11.30
CA ASN A 134 -23.66 21.90 -10.81
C ASN A 134 -22.40 21.91 -11.69
N ASN A 135 -22.17 23.00 -12.43
CA ASN A 135 -20.97 23.14 -13.26
C ASN A 135 -19.76 23.68 -12.46
N ASP A 136 -19.50 23.11 -11.30
CA ASP A 136 -18.35 23.44 -10.43
C ASP A 136 -17.47 22.19 -10.22
N LEU A 137 -16.29 22.19 -10.85
CA LEU A 137 -15.33 21.10 -10.76
C LEU A 137 -14.71 20.97 -9.36
N GLY A 138 -14.50 22.07 -8.65
CA GLY A 138 -13.94 22.04 -7.30
C GLY A 138 -14.95 21.51 -6.29
N ALA A 139 -16.24 21.83 -6.45
CA ALA A 139 -17.30 21.22 -5.65
C ALA A 139 -17.47 19.73 -5.96
N SER A 140 -17.38 19.33 -7.23
CA SER A 140 -17.40 17.92 -7.63
C SER A 140 -16.23 17.13 -7.04
N GLU A 141 -15.03 17.70 -6.99
CA GLU A 141 -13.87 17.09 -6.34
C GLU A 141 -14.07 16.92 -4.84
N ARG A 142 -14.55 17.95 -4.13
CA ARG A 142 -14.86 17.82 -2.70
C ARG A 142 -15.88 16.73 -2.43
N LEU A 143 -16.94 16.65 -3.24
CA LEU A 143 -17.94 15.60 -3.13
C LEU A 143 -17.34 14.20 -3.39
N LEU A 144 -16.46 14.06 -4.38
CA LEU A 144 -15.76 12.80 -4.64
C LEU A 144 -14.95 12.35 -3.42
N ILE A 145 -14.17 13.26 -2.83
CA ILE A 145 -13.36 12.96 -1.64
C ILE A 145 -14.25 12.62 -0.43
N GLU A 146 -15.32 13.39 -0.20
CA GLU A 146 -16.29 13.12 0.87
C GLU A 146 -16.92 11.73 0.73
N LYS A 147 -17.34 11.36 -0.49
CA LYS A 147 -17.93 10.04 -0.76
C LYS A 147 -16.93 8.92 -0.57
N ILE A 148 -15.67 9.10 -0.97
CA ILE A 148 -14.57 8.16 -0.68
C ILE A 148 -14.37 8.04 0.85
N GLN A 149 -14.34 9.14 1.57
CA GLN A 149 -14.20 9.13 3.03
C GLN A 149 -15.35 8.43 3.75
N SER A 150 -16.58 8.57 3.24
CA SER A 150 -17.75 7.86 3.77
C SER A 150 -17.65 6.33 3.66
N GLN A 151 -16.78 5.81 2.79
CA GLN A 151 -16.49 4.37 2.68
C GLN A 151 -15.37 3.91 3.62
N GLY A 152 -14.84 4.80 4.48
CA GLY A 152 -13.79 4.47 5.45
C GLY A 152 -12.36 4.62 4.90
N PHE A 153 -12.18 5.31 3.77
CA PHE A 153 -10.85 5.70 3.27
C PHE A 153 -10.45 7.06 3.85
N LYS A 154 -9.17 7.25 4.16
CA LYS A 154 -8.69 8.54 4.72
C LYS A 154 -8.79 9.67 3.70
N ASP A 155 -8.34 9.40 2.49
CA ASP A 155 -8.22 10.31 1.35
C ASP A 155 -8.14 9.49 0.05
N TYR A 156 -7.93 10.16 -1.10
CA TYR A 156 -7.82 9.46 -2.39
C TYR A 156 -6.56 8.58 -2.47
N GLU A 157 -5.48 8.95 -1.79
CA GLU A 157 -4.22 8.18 -1.78
C GLU A 157 -4.44 6.83 -1.07
N ASP A 158 -5.03 6.86 0.13
CA ASP A 158 -5.41 5.65 0.87
C ASP A 158 -6.40 4.78 0.06
N PHE A 159 -7.36 5.41 -0.62
CA PHE A 159 -8.28 4.72 -1.52
C PHE A 159 -7.56 4.01 -2.67
N MET A 160 -6.69 4.69 -3.41
CA MET A 160 -6.03 4.08 -4.58
C MET A 160 -5.06 2.95 -4.18
N VAL A 161 -4.37 3.09 -3.03
CA VAL A 161 -3.50 2.05 -2.47
C VAL A 161 -4.32 0.81 -2.11
N LYS A 162 -5.43 0.97 -1.39
CA LYS A 162 -6.31 -0.16 -1.04
C LYS A 162 -6.99 -0.77 -2.27
N ALA A 163 -7.36 0.05 -3.25
CA ALA A 163 -7.95 -0.41 -4.50
C ALA A 163 -6.98 -1.29 -5.30
N VAL A 164 -5.72 -0.87 -5.49
CA VAL A 164 -4.75 -1.70 -6.23
C VAL A 164 -4.48 -3.02 -5.51
N ILE A 165 -4.37 -3.01 -4.18
CA ILE A 165 -4.18 -4.24 -3.39
C ILE A 165 -5.38 -5.18 -3.55
N ALA A 166 -6.61 -4.65 -3.46
CA ALA A 166 -7.82 -5.46 -3.58
C ALA A 166 -7.95 -6.08 -4.98
N GLU A 167 -7.63 -5.32 -6.03
CA GLU A 167 -7.66 -5.80 -7.40
C GLU A 167 -6.58 -6.87 -7.68
N LEU A 168 -5.34 -6.65 -7.22
CA LEU A 168 -4.26 -7.61 -7.37
C LEU A 168 -4.54 -8.90 -6.58
N ASN A 169 -5.07 -8.80 -5.35
CA ASN A 169 -5.48 -9.98 -4.58
C ASN A 169 -6.59 -10.78 -5.29
N SER A 170 -7.59 -10.10 -5.85
CA SER A 170 -8.66 -10.75 -6.62
C SER A 170 -8.10 -11.53 -7.82
N ARG A 171 -7.01 -11.03 -8.42
CA ARG A 171 -6.30 -11.66 -9.53
C ARG A 171 -5.46 -12.85 -9.11
N THR A 172 -4.67 -12.74 -8.04
CA THR A 172 -3.83 -13.85 -7.54
C THR A 172 -4.67 -15.08 -7.21
N VAL A 173 -5.85 -14.90 -6.60
CA VAL A 173 -6.78 -15.99 -6.29
C VAL A 173 -7.29 -16.68 -7.56
N ARG A 174 -7.67 -15.91 -8.58
CA ARG A 174 -8.26 -16.42 -9.83
C ARG A 174 -7.23 -16.92 -10.85
N ALA A 175 -5.96 -16.51 -10.72
CA ALA A 175 -4.88 -16.97 -11.59
C ALA A 175 -4.48 -18.42 -11.29
N ALA A 176 -4.63 -18.87 -10.04
CA ALA A 176 -4.42 -20.27 -9.64
C ALA A 176 -5.34 -21.25 -10.37
N ASP A 177 -6.51 -20.78 -10.86
CA ASP A 177 -7.49 -21.59 -11.58
C ASP A 177 -7.20 -21.74 -13.09
N LEU A 178 -6.22 -20.99 -13.63
CA LEU A 178 -5.96 -20.88 -15.08
C LEU A 178 -4.63 -21.51 -15.54
N GLU A 179 -3.88 -22.17 -14.66
CA GLU A 179 -2.64 -22.86 -15.03
C GLU A 179 -2.91 -24.19 -15.76
N SER A 180 -3.15 -24.12 -17.08
CA SER A 180 -2.99 -25.31 -17.94
C SER A 180 -2.80 -24.97 -19.42
N LYS A 181 -1.67 -24.34 -19.78
CA LYS A 181 -1.07 -24.50 -21.11
C LYS A 181 0.44 -24.51 -20.98
N THR A 182 1.00 -25.71 -20.81
CA THR A 182 2.44 -25.95 -20.96
C THR A 182 2.78 -25.64 -22.41
N PHE A 183 3.62 -24.62 -22.63
CA PHE A 183 4.11 -24.31 -23.98
C PHE A 183 5.24 -25.27 -24.32
N ASP A 184 5.01 -26.14 -25.30
CA ASP A 184 6.05 -26.94 -25.93
C ASP A 184 6.92 -26.00 -26.78
N GLN A 185 8.18 -25.81 -26.42
CA GLN A 185 9.06 -24.85 -27.10
C GLN A 185 10.43 -25.45 -27.39
N GLU A 186 10.67 -25.71 -28.67
CA GLU A 186 11.97 -26.16 -29.20
C GLU A 186 13.04 -25.04 -29.15
N ASN A 187 12.67 -23.77 -28.98
CA ASN A 187 13.59 -22.62 -28.94
C ASN A 187 14.15 -22.35 -27.52
N GLU A 188 15.48 -22.40 -27.36
CA GLU A 188 16.19 -22.14 -26.10
C GLU A 188 15.95 -20.72 -25.55
N HIS A 189 15.86 -19.71 -26.42
CA HIS A 189 15.66 -18.32 -25.98
C HIS A 189 14.23 -18.09 -25.46
N GLY A 190 13.23 -18.66 -26.13
CA GLY A 190 11.82 -18.59 -25.68
C GLY A 190 11.64 -19.24 -24.31
N ARG A 191 12.27 -20.40 -24.10
CA ARG A 191 12.31 -21.08 -22.79
C ARG A 191 12.94 -20.22 -21.71
N ALA A 192 14.10 -19.63 -21.98
CA ALA A 192 14.78 -18.76 -21.02
C ALA A 192 13.93 -17.53 -20.65
N ILE A 193 13.31 -16.86 -21.63
CA ILE A 193 12.41 -15.71 -21.40
C ILE A 193 11.23 -16.13 -20.51
N ALA A 194 10.58 -17.26 -20.83
CA ALA A 194 9.46 -17.78 -20.04
C ALA A 194 9.87 -18.13 -18.61
N GLU A 195 11.05 -18.73 -18.42
CA GLU A 195 11.57 -19.10 -17.10
C GLU A 195 11.86 -17.86 -16.23
N TYR A 196 12.55 -16.86 -16.78
CA TYR A 196 12.78 -15.59 -16.08
C TYR A 196 11.46 -14.91 -15.74
N SER A 197 10.52 -14.81 -16.69
CA SER A 197 9.19 -14.22 -16.44
C SER A 197 8.46 -14.93 -15.31
N LYS A 198 8.34 -16.25 -15.38
CA LYS A 198 7.64 -17.06 -14.37
C LYS A 198 8.29 -16.91 -13.00
N LYS A 199 9.62 -16.99 -12.92
CA LYS A 199 10.36 -16.88 -11.66
C LYS A 199 10.19 -15.50 -11.03
N THR A 200 10.40 -14.42 -11.81
CA THR A 200 10.28 -13.05 -11.31
C THR A 200 8.85 -12.72 -10.87
N LEU A 201 7.85 -13.16 -11.64
CA LEU A 201 6.45 -13.00 -11.26
C LEU A 201 6.11 -13.75 -9.96
N ALA A 202 6.61 -14.98 -9.79
CA ALA A 202 6.43 -15.75 -8.57
C ALA A 202 7.03 -15.03 -7.35
N THR A 203 8.26 -14.52 -7.46
CA THR A 203 8.91 -13.75 -6.41
C THR A 203 8.14 -12.47 -6.06
N LEU A 204 7.71 -11.69 -7.05
CA LEU A 204 6.91 -10.48 -6.80
C LEU A 204 5.53 -10.78 -6.23
N THR A 205 4.92 -11.89 -6.63
CA THR A 205 3.64 -12.35 -6.06
C THR A 205 3.82 -12.75 -4.60
N GLU A 206 4.89 -13.47 -4.24
CA GLU A 206 5.21 -13.81 -2.86
C GLU A 206 5.42 -12.55 -2.01
N MET A 207 6.20 -11.58 -2.52
CA MET A 207 6.39 -10.29 -1.87
C MET A 207 5.06 -9.54 -1.67
N PHE A 208 4.20 -9.52 -2.70
CA PHE A 208 2.88 -8.90 -2.64
C PHE A 208 1.98 -9.57 -1.61
N VAL A 209 1.89 -10.90 -1.58
CA VAL A 209 1.14 -11.65 -0.56
C VAL A 209 1.68 -11.35 0.84
N GLY A 210 3.01 -11.22 0.98
CA GLY A 210 3.68 -10.85 2.22
C GLY A 210 3.28 -9.48 2.78
N THR A 211 2.81 -8.54 1.95
CA THR A 211 2.38 -7.20 2.39
C THR A 211 1.20 -7.24 3.36
N LYS A 212 0.33 -8.25 3.26
CA LYS A 212 -0.76 -8.47 4.23
C LYS A 212 -0.24 -8.57 5.65
N SER A 213 0.92 -9.20 5.80
CA SER A 213 1.54 -9.34 7.11
C SER A 213 2.09 -8.02 7.64
N PHE A 214 2.58 -7.13 6.76
CA PHE A 214 3.00 -5.79 7.18
C PHE A 214 1.80 -4.99 7.70
N GLN A 215 0.67 -5.08 7.00
CA GLN A 215 -0.58 -4.42 7.42
C GLN A 215 -1.08 -4.93 8.78
N ASN A 216 -1.03 -6.26 9.00
CA ASN A 216 -1.39 -6.85 10.29
C ASN A 216 -0.47 -6.36 11.43
N THR A 217 0.84 -6.39 11.21
CA THR A 217 1.81 -5.87 12.20
C THR A 217 1.57 -4.39 12.49
N ASN A 218 1.33 -3.58 11.45
CA ASN A 218 1.01 -2.17 11.63
C ASN A 218 -0.22 -1.94 12.51
N LYS A 219 -1.29 -2.71 12.25
CA LYS A 219 -2.53 -2.68 13.03
C LYS A 219 -2.26 -3.03 14.49
N ILE A 220 -1.58 -4.15 14.75
CA ILE A 220 -1.29 -4.61 16.11
C ILE A 220 -0.45 -3.59 16.87
N ILE A 221 0.59 -3.03 16.24
CA ILE A 221 1.43 -2.00 16.85
C ILE A 221 0.60 -0.75 17.18
N THR A 222 -0.18 -0.24 16.23
CA THR A 222 -1.01 0.96 16.41
C THR A 222 -2.03 0.78 17.54
N GLU A 223 -2.79 -0.32 17.53
CA GLU A 223 -3.77 -0.65 18.58
C GLU A 223 -3.10 -0.82 19.96
N THR A 224 -1.90 -1.40 19.98
CA THR A 224 -1.14 -1.58 21.23
C THR A 224 -0.67 -0.25 21.79
N VAL A 225 -0.15 0.65 20.94
CA VAL A 225 0.28 1.99 21.33
C VAL A 225 -0.89 2.84 21.84
N GLU A 226 -2.04 2.78 21.17
CA GLU A 226 -3.25 3.47 21.60
C GLU A 226 -3.72 2.98 22.98
N SER A 227 -3.72 1.66 23.19
CA SER A 227 -4.05 1.03 24.48
C SER A 227 -3.09 1.46 25.60
N LEU A 228 -1.78 1.54 25.31
CA LEU A 228 -0.78 2.05 26.23
C LEU A 228 -1.02 3.51 26.60
N GLY A 229 -1.31 4.36 25.60
CA GLY A 229 -1.64 5.77 25.82
C GLY A 229 -2.88 5.94 26.71
N GLN A 230 -3.92 5.14 26.51
CA GLN A 230 -5.11 5.15 27.36
C GLN A 230 -4.83 4.66 28.79
N GLY A 231 -4.08 3.56 28.94
CA GLY A 231 -3.68 3.06 30.25
C GLY A 231 -2.85 4.08 31.04
N PHE A 232 -1.95 4.80 30.35
CA PHE A 232 -1.08 5.79 30.98
C PHE A 232 -1.84 7.02 31.51
N ARG A 233 -2.88 7.49 30.79
CA ARG A 233 -3.72 8.60 31.26
C ARG A 233 -4.33 8.33 32.64
N ASN A 234 -4.73 7.09 32.89
CA ASN A 234 -5.26 6.67 34.19
C ASN A 234 -4.16 6.69 35.28
N LEU A 235 -2.96 6.21 34.94
CA LEU A 235 -1.81 6.19 35.85
C LEU A 235 -1.43 7.58 36.37
N LYS A 236 -1.44 8.60 35.50
CA LYS A 236 -1.08 9.97 35.86
C LYS A 236 -2.04 10.57 36.91
N LEU A 237 -3.33 10.26 36.82
CA LEU A 237 -4.33 10.68 37.80
C LEU A 237 -4.08 10.02 39.17
N ILE A 238 -3.67 8.75 39.18
CA ILE A 238 -3.34 8.02 40.40
C ILE A 238 -2.16 8.65 41.12
N SER A 239 -1.10 9.02 40.41
CA SER A 239 0.07 9.70 41.00
C SER A 239 -0.32 11.02 41.70
N LEU A 240 -1.18 11.81 41.06
CA LEU A 240 -1.68 13.05 41.65
C LEU A 240 -2.51 12.78 42.92
N ASN A 241 -3.40 11.80 42.86
CA ASN A 241 -4.27 11.42 43.98
C ASN A 241 -3.49 10.82 45.16
N MET A 242 -2.44 10.02 44.89
CA MET A 242 -1.52 9.51 45.90
C MET A 242 -0.80 10.65 46.63
N THR A 243 -0.37 11.68 45.89
CA THR A 243 0.31 12.85 46.45
C THR A 243 -0.61 13.60 47.42
N VAL A 244 -1.85 13.84 47.00
CA VAL A 244 -2.88 14.48 47.84
C VAL A 244 -3.23 13.62 49.05
N ALA A 245 -3.34 12.30 48.88
CA ALA A 245 -3.62 11.37 49.97
C ALA A 245 -2.49 11.37 51.01
N ALA A 246 -1.23 11.32 50.58
CA ALA A 246 -0.08 11.36 51.48
C ALA A 246 -0.04 12.66 52.29
N ALA A 247 -0.29 13.80 51.64
CA ALA A 247 -0.34 15.11 52.29
C ALA A 247 -1.40 15.19 53.41
N LYS A 248 -2.55 14.52 53.25
CA LYS A 248 -3.62 14.51 54.27
C LYS A 248 -3.23 13.80 55.57
N PHE A 249 -2.32 12.83 55.50
CA PHE A 249 -1.84 12.08 56.66
C PHE A 249 -0.60 12.70 57.32
N GLY A 250 -0.08 13.80 56.77
CA GLY A 250 1.06 14.54 57.33
C GLY A 250 2.31 13.66 57.53
N ASP A 251 2.98 13.83 58.66
CA ASP A 251 4.24 13.16 58.97
C ASP A 251 4.12 11.62 59.00
N ILE A 252 2.93 11.09 59.29
CA ILE A 252 2.67 9.64 59.36
C ILE A 252 2.83 8.99 57.98
N ALA A 253 2.60 9.74 56.90
CA ALA A 253 2.72 9.28 55.51
C ALA A 253 3.90 9.90 54.76
N ALA A 254 4.90 10.47 55.46
CA ALA A 254 6.05 11.11 54.82
C ALA A 254 6.77 10.18 53.81
N GLY A 255 6.95 8.90 54.15
CA GLY A 255 7.52 7.89 53.24
C GLY A 255 6.70 7.68 51.97
N LEU A 256 5.36 7.71 52.07
CA LEU A 256 4.47 7.63 50.91
C LEU A 256 4.47 8.91 50.08
N GLY A 257 4.71 10.06 50.69
CA GLY A 257 4.95 11.31 49.97
C GLY A 257 6.16 11.20 49.05
N VAL A 258 7.28 10.64 49.56
CA VAL A 258 8.48 10.36 48.75
C VAL A 258 8.17 9.37 47.62
N VAL A 259 7.50 8.25 47.92
CA VAL A 259 7.09 7.26 46.91
C VAL A 259 6.25 7.90 45.81
N SER A 260 5.32 8.78 46.18
CA SER A 260 4.45 9.48 45.22
C SER A 260 5.23 10.43 44.32
N GLN A 261 6.24 11.13 44.87
CA GLN A 261 7.11 12.02 44.10
C GLN A 261 7.98 11.24 43.11
N GLU A 262 8.62 10.15 43.55
CA GLU A 262 9.40 9.26 42.68
C GLU A 262 8.54 8.67 41.56
N PHE A 263 7.32 8.27 41.91
CA PHE A 263 6.35 7.79 40.93
C PHE A 263 5.97 8.86 39.90
N SER A 264 5.76 10.12 40.33
CA SER A 264 5.47 11.22 39.42
C SER A 264 6.62 11.50 38.45
N THR A 265 7.86 11.46 38.93
CA THR A 265 9.07 11.61 38.09
C THR A 265 9.11 10.51 37.04
N LEU A 266 9.01 9.25 37.47
CA LEU A 266 9.07 8.11 36.56
C LEU A 266 7.88 8.07 35.59
N SER A 267 6.69 8.47 36.03
CA SER A 267 5.51 8.61 35.16
C SER A 267 5.77 9.61 34.04
N THR A 268 6.45 10.73 34.33
CA THR A 268 6.81 11.73 33.30
C THR A 268 7.80 11.17 32.27
N GLU A 269 8.75 10.35 32.71
CA GLU A 269 9.67 9.65 31.81
C GLU A 269 8.92 8.63 30.93
N ILE A 270 8.01 7.85 31.52
CA ILE A 270 7.16 6.91 30.78
C ILE A 270 6.29 7.65 29.75
N GLU A 271 5.70 8.79 30.11
CA GLU A 271 4.91 9.61 29.19
C GLU A 271 5.74 10.00 27.95
N THR A 272 6.98 10.41 28.18
CA THR A 272 7.90 10.82 27.12
C THR A 272 8.21 9.64 26.20
N GLN A 273 8.49 8.46 26.76
CA GLN A 273 8.77 7.29 25.94
C GLN A 273 7.54 6.80 25.19
N LEU A 274 6.34 6.87 25.76
CA LEU A 274 5.10 6.51 25.07
C LEU A 274 4.77 7.48 23.93
N LYS A 275 5.04 8.79 24.08
CA LYS A 275 4.92 9.77 22.97
C LYS A 275 5.91 9.47 21.84
N ASN A 276 7.15 9.09 22.18
CA ASN A 276 8.13 8.67 21.19
C ASN A 276 7.67 7.39 20.47
N LEU A 277 7.12 6.42 21.20
CA LEU A 277 6.57 5.18 20.62
C LEU A 277 5.44 5.46 19.63
N ASP A 278 4.55 6.38 19.97
CA ASP A 278 3.46 6.85 19.11
C ASP A 278 3.98 7.46 17.81
N SER A 279 4.94 8.38 17.91
CA SER A 279 5.58 8.97 16.72
C SER A 279 6.28 7.91 15.84
N PHE A 280 6.95 6.92 16.44
CA PHE A 280 7.54 5.82 15.68
C PHE A 280 6.49 4.93 15.01
N ALA A 281 5.37 4.66 15.67
CA ALA A 281 4.28 3.88 15.10
C ALA A 281 3.62 4.60 13.90
N GLU A 282 3.41 5.92 13.99
CA GLU A 282 2.93 6.73 12.87
C GLU A 282 3.88 6.68 11.67
N GLN A 283 5.19 6.83 11.92
CA GLN A 283 6.21 6.75 10.88
C GLN A 283 6.24 5.35 10.24
N LEU A 284 6.24 4.29 11.06
CA LEU A 284 6.18 2.90 10.60
C LEU A 284 4.96 2.67 9.69
N SER A 285 3.79 3.15 10.10
CA SER A 285 2.55 3.03 9.33
C SER A 285 2.66 3.66 7.95
N LYS A 286 3.23 4.88 7.88
CA LYS A 286 3.48 5.57 6.61
C LYS A 286 4.44 4.77 5.72
N THR A 287 5.56 4.29 6.25
CA THR A 287 6.55 3.52 5.50
C THR A 287 5.96 2.19 5.01
N ILE A 288 5.14 1.51 5.82
CA ILE A 288 4.43 0.27 5.41
C ILE A 288 3.49 0.53 4.23
N GLN A 289 2.75 1.64 4.24
CA GLN A 289 1.87 2.01 3.13
C GLN A 289 2.66 2.25 1.84
N GLN A 290 3.78 2.96 1.92
CA GLN A 290 4.67 3.23 0.78
C GLN A 290 5.24 1.92 0.20
N CYS A 291 5.83 1.08 1.05
CA CYS A 291 6.35 -0.24 0.68
C CYS A 291 5.28 -1.08 -0.03
N THR A 292 4.07 -1.14 0.55
CA THR A 292 2.96 -1.93 -0.01
C THR A 292 2.56 -1.40 -1.39
N PHE A 293 2.53 -0.08 -1.57
CA PHE A 293 2.25 0.52 -2.87
C PHE A 293 3.34 0.20 -3.89
N ARG A 294 4.63 0.28 -3.55
CA ARG A 294 5.73 -0.07 -4.46
C ARG A 294 5.70 -1.53 -4.88
N ILE A 295 5.48 -2.43 -3.93
CA ILE A 295 5.39 -3.87 -4.22
C ILE A 295 4.20 -4.14 -5.14
N SER A 296 3.05 -3.50 -4.89
CA SER A 296 1.87 -3.60 -5.76
C SER A 296 2.15 -3.06 -7.16
N ALA A 297 2.85 -1.93 -7.28
CA ALA A 297 3.28 -1.36 -8.54
C ALA A 297 4.19 -2.31 -9.33
N LEU A 298 5.25 -2.82 -8.71
CA LEU A 298 6.15 -3.79 -9.34
C LEU A 298 5.44 -5.07 -9.76
N ASN A 299 4.56 -5.60 -8.91
CA ASN A 299 3.77 -6.78 -9.24
C ASN A 299 2.85 -6.52 -10.45
N SER A 300 2.19 -5.36 -10.53
CA SER A 300 1.37 -4.99 -11.68
C SER A 300 2.17 -4.82 -12.98
N GLN A 301 3.39 -4.25 -12.89
CA GLN A 301 4.30 -4.13 -14.02
C GLN A 301 4.76 -5.52 -14.50
N MET A 302 5.08 -6.42 -13.57
CA MET A 302 5.51 -7.78 -13.91
C MET A 302 4.38 -8.62 -14.50
N LEU A 303 3.14 -8.47 -14.03
CA LEU A 303 1.97 -9.11 -14.63
C LEU A 303 1.78 -8.70 -16.11
N MET A 304 2.00 -7.42 -16.41
CA MET A 304 1.97 -6.92 -17.78
C MET A 304 3.14 -7.47 -18.61
N VAL A 305 4.37 -7.51 -18.07
CA VAL A 305 5.53 -8.12 -18.76
C VAL A 305 5.27 -9.60 -19.05
N ASP A 306 4.74 -10.35 -18.07
CA ASP A 306 4.42 -11.77 -18.24
C ASP A 306 3.32 -12.00 -19.28
N PHE A 307 2.32 -11.12 -19.33
CA PHE A 307 1.31 -11.12 -20.38
C PHE A 307 1.96 -10.95 -21.78
N PHE A 308 2.85 -9.97 -21.94
CA PHE A 308 3.55 -9.75 -23.22
C PHE A 308 4.45 -10.92 -23.59
N VAL A 309 5.17 -11.50 -22.63
CA VAL A 309 6.00 -12.68 -22.87
C VAL A 309 5.11 -13.82 -23.39
N LYS A 310 3.98 -14.10 -22.75
CA LYS A 310 3.06 -15.16 -23.19
C LYS A 310 2.47 -14.89 -24.57
N GLU A 311 2.10 -13.64 -24.87
CA GLU A 311 1.57 -13.25 -26.18
C GLU A 311 2.64 -13.37 -27.29
N ALA A 312 3.85 -12.86 -27.05
CA ALA A 312 4.97 -12.95 -27.96
C ALA A 312 5.36 -14.41 -28.24
N LEU A 313 5.41 -15.24 -27.20
CA LEU A 313 5.71 -16.67 -27.34
C LEU A 313 4.65 -17.43 -28.15
N GLN A 314 3.38 -17.02 -28.08
CA GLN A 314 2.32 -17.57 -28.95
C GLN A 314 2.53 -17.16 -30.41
N LYS A 315 2.92 -15.90 -30.65
CA LYS A 315 3.18 -15.36 -31.99
C LYS A 315 4.47 -15.89 -32.61
N MET A 316 5.43 -16.37 -31.80
CA MET A 316 6.78 -16.79 -32.25
C MET A 316 6.78 -17.87 -33.34
N ASN A 317 5.80 -18.77 -33.35
CA ASN A 317 5.69 -19.82 -34.37
C ASN A 317 5.04 -19.33 -35.68
N SER A 318 4.37 -18.18 -35.64
CA SER A 318 3.57 -17.63 -36.74
C SER A 318 4.09 -16.30 -37.30
N SER A 319 5.00 -15.62 -36.60
CA SER A 319 5.54 -14.32 -37.00
C SER A 319 6.97 -14.11 -36.52
N ASP A 320 7.79 -13.47 -37.37
CA ASP A 320 9.18 -13.14 -37.07
C ASP A 320 9.34 -11.85 -36.25
N ASP A 321 8.26 -11.10 -36.04
CA ASP A 321 8.22 -9.85 -35.26
C ASP A 321 7.65 -10.04 -33.84
N ALA A 322 7.60 -11.29 -33.35
CA ALA A 322 6.90 -11.67 -32.12
C ALA A 322 7.26 -10.82 -30.88
N PHE A 323 8.50 -10.31 -30.77
CA PHE A 323 8.96 -9.47 -29.65
C PHE A 323 9.13 -7.98 -30.01
N THR A 324 8.72 -7.53 -31.19
CA THR A 324 8.93 -6.15 -31.65
C THR A 324 8.30 -5.14 -30.69
N GLU A 325 7.06 -5.39 -30.27
CA GLU A 325 6.34 -4.53 -29.31
C GLU A 325 7.07 -4.40 -27.96
N MET A 326 7.60 -5.50 -27.43
CA MET A 326 8.40 -5.49 -26.20
C MET A 326 9.70 -4.72 -26.38
N ASN A 327 10.35 -4.85 -27.54
CA ASN A 327 11.62 -4.19 -27.84
C ASN A 327 11.45 -2.67 -28.02
N GLU A 328 10.39 -2.22 -28.68
CA GLU A 328 10.07 -0.79 -28.85
C GLU A 328 9.83 -0.08 -27.51
N ASN A 329 9.17 -0.77 -26.56
CA ASN A 329 8.83 -0.21 -25.25
C ASN A 329 9.85 -0.57 -24.15
N LYS A 330 10.94 -1.28 -24.49
CA LYS A 330 11.95 -1.77 -23.55
C LYS A 330 12.51 -0.69 -22.63
N LYS A 331 12.83 0.49 -23.20
CA LYS A 331 13.43 1.61 -22.46
C LYS A 331 12.50 2.07 -21.33
N ASP A 332 11.25 2.36 -21.67
CA ASP A 332 10.25 2.87 -20.72
C ASP A 332 10.00 1.85 -19.60
N PHE A 333 9.81 0.57 -19.95
CA PHE A 333 9.56 -0.48 -18.98
C PHE A 333 10.75 -0.79 -18.08
N SER A 334 11.94 -0.98 -18.66
CA SER A 334 13.14 -1.34 -17.89
C SER A 334 13.55 -0.21 -16.95
N THR A 335 13.38 1.05 -17.39
CA THR A 335 13.69 2.23 -16.57
C THR A 335 12.70 2.36 -15.41
N LEU A 336 11.39 2.30 -15.69
CA LEU A 336 10.38 2.41 -14.65
C LEU A 336 10.48 1.27 -13.63
N PHE A 337 10.65 0.03 -14.10
CA PHE A 337 10.76 -1.12 -13.21
C PHE A 337 11.97 -1.01 -12.30
N ARG A 338 13.12 -0.59 -12.84
CA ARG A 338 14.35 -0.35 -12.07
C ARG A 338 14.14 0.76 -11.04
N GLU A 339 13.53 1.88 -11.42
CA GLU A 339 13.23 2.99 -10.50
C GLU A 339 12.37 2.51 -9.32
N TYR A 340 11.30 1.76 -9.59
CA TYR A 340 10.42 1.24 -8.54
C TYR A 340 11.09 0.16 -7.68
N ALA A 341 11.95 -0.68 -8.26
CA ALA A 341 12.72 -1.69 -7.53
C ALA A 341 13.74 -1.04 -6.58
N THR A 342 14.42 0.02 -7.04
CA THR A 342 15.33 0.80 -6.19
C THR A 342 14.58 1.50 -5.05
N LYS A 343 13.49 2.23 -5.36
CA LYS A 343 12.66 2.90 -4.35
C LYS A 343 12.10 1.92 -3.32
N MET A 344 11.64 0.75 -3.75
CA MET A 344 11.18 -0.31 -2.85
C MET A 344 12.31 -0.76 -1.91
N GLY A 345 13.53 -0.95 -2.41
CA GLY A 345 14.68 -1.31 -1.56
C GLY A 345 15.01 -0.24 -0.51
N GLU A 346 14.92 1.04 -0.89
CA GLU A 346 15.11 2.19 0.00
C GLU A 346 14.02 2.25 1.08
N GLU A 347 12.75 2.13 0.69
CA GLU A 347 11.60 2.18 1.60
C GLU A 347 11.61 0.99 2.58
N VAL A 348 11.96 -0.21 2.12
CA VAL A 348 12.10 -1.39 3.00
C VAL A 348 13.29 -1.22 3.96
N SER A 349 14.37 -0.59 3.52
CA SER A 349 15.49 -0.25 4.41
C SER A 349 15.08 0.77 5.48
N SER A 350 14.29 1.78 5.09
CA SER A 350 13.66 2.72 6.03
C SER A 350 12.75 1.99 7.02
N LEU A 351 11.96 1.04 6.55
CA LEU A 351 11.05 0.24 7.38
C LEU A 351 11.80 -0.57 8.44
N MET A 352 12.97 -1.13 8.09
CA MET A 352 13.85 -1.80 9.05
C MET A 352 14.44 -0.83 10.08
N SER A 353 14.74 0.41 9.68
CA SER A 353 15.20 1.47 10.58
C SER A 353 14.11 1.88 11.57
N ASP A 354 12.89 2.14 11.07
CA ASP A 354 11.71 2.48 11.88
C ASP A 354 11.42 1.37 12.92
N ALA A 355 11.43 0.11 12.47
CA ALA A 355 11.27 -1.06 13.33
C ALA A 355 12.35 -1.13 14.42
N SER A 356 13.60 -0.79 14.09
CA SER A 356 14.70 -0.75 15.07
C SER A 356 14.54 0.41 16.07
N GLY A 357 13.95 1.53 15.65
CA GLY A 357 13.60 2.66 16.53
C GLY A 357 12.55 2.26 17.56
N ILE A 358 11.49 1.57 17.12
CA ILE A 358 10.46 1.00 18.00
C ILE A 358 11.08 0.03 19.01
N GLU A 359 11.95 -0.88 18.56
CA GLU A 359 12.58 -1.87 19.43
C GLU A 359 13.38 -1.22 20.56
N LYS A 360 14.19 -0.21 20.24
CA LYS A 360 14.96 0.55 21.25
C LYS A 360 14.06 1.29 22.22
N ASN A 361 13.02 1.94 21.73
CA ASN A 361 12.08 2.67 22.58
C ASN A 361 11.30 1.74 23.52
N VAL A 362 10.87 0.58 23.01
CA VAL A 362 10.22 -0.47 23.82
C VAL A 362 11.14 -0.96 24.94
N GLU A 363 12.43 -1.10 24.70
CA GLU A 363 13.39 -1.49 25.73
C GLU A 363 13.56 -0.41 26.81
N GLU A 364 13.58 0.87 26.43
CA GLU A 364 13.55 1.98 27.40
C GLU A 364 12.26 1.96 28.24
N VAL A 365 11.09 1.72 27.62
CA VAL A 365 9.83 1.57 28.37
C VAL A 365 9.93 0.42 29.38
N ARG A 366 10.49 -0.74 29.01
CA ARG A 366 10.67 -1.87 29.94
C ARG A 366 11.62 -1.55 31.10
N ARG A 367 12.67 -0.78 30.85
CA ARG A 367 13.58 -0.31 31.91
C ARG A 367 12.81 0.53 32.94
N LEU A 368 11.97 1.44 32.46
CA LEU A 368 11.14 2.29 33.33
C LEU A 368 10.07 1.47 34.07
N VAL A 369 9.47 0.46 33.44
CA VAL A 369 8.54 -0.47 34.12
C VAL A 369 9.17 -1.13 35.33
N THR A 370 10.43 -1.57 35.22
CA THR A 370 11.15 -2.20 36.33
C THR A 370 11.32 -1.23 37.51
N GLY A 371 11.65 0.05 37.23
CA GLY A 371 11.69 1.08 38.27
C GLY A 371 10.33 1.32 38.92
N LEU A 372 9.25 1.28 38.13
CA LEU A 372 7.89 1.52 38.60
C LEU A 372 7.44 0.42 39.58
N GLU A 373 7.85 -0.82 39.34
CA GLU A 373 7.61 -1.93 40.25
C GLU A 373 8.31 -1.79 41.58
N VAL A 374 9.57 -1.34 41.57
CA VAL A 374 10.33 -1.09 42.80
C VAL A 374 9.63 -0.02 43.63
N ILE A 375 9.23 1.10 42.99
CA ILE A 375 8.50 2.18 43.67
C ILE A 375 7.17 1.66 44.25
N ARG A 376 6.42 0.86 43.48
CA ARG A 376 5.18 0.24 43.94
C ARG A 376 5.41 -0.68 45.15
N GLN A 377 6.45 -1.51 45.13
CA GLN A 377 6.80 -2.40 46.25
C GLN A 377 7.14 -1.60 47.52
N ILE A 378 7.93 -0.52 47.39
CA ILE A 378 8.24 0.38 48.51
C ILE A 378 6.95 1.03 49.05
N GLY A 379 6.07 1.51 48.17
CA GLY A 379 4.77 2.04 48.58
C GLY A 379 3.89 1.04 49.34
N GLY A 380 3.93 -0.24 48.93
CA GLY A 380 3.26 -1.32 49.66
C GLY A 380 3.84 -1.55 51.07
N ILE A 381 5.16 -1.51 51.21
CA ILE A 381 5.85 -1.65 52.51
C ILE A 381 5.54 -0.46 53.41
N GLU A 382 5.61 0.76 52.90
CA GLU A 382 5.35 1.98 53.66
C GLU A 382 3.88 2.09 54.10
N SER A 383 2.94 1.81 53.20
CA SER A 383 1.51 1.84 53.53
C SER A 383 1.08 0.77 54.54
N ALA A 384 1.75 -0.39 54.55
CA ALA A 384 1.45 -1.47 55.48
C ALA A 384 1.79 -1.16 56.95
N ARG A 385 2.51 -0.06 57.24
CA ARG A 385 2.86 0.34 58.61
C ARG A 385 1.67 0.86 59.41
N VAL A 386 0.62 1.35 58.73
CA VAL A 386 -0.58 1.92 59.36
C VAL A 386 -1.82 1.44 58.61
N ASP A 387 -2.72 0.73 59.29
CA ASP A 387 -3.89 0.09 58.67
C ASP A 387 -4.82 1.06 57.94
N GLU A 388 -4.99 2.28 58.45
CA GLU A 388 -5.82 3.31 57.82
C GLU A 388 -5.23 3.78 56.50
N ILE A 389 -3.91 4.01 56.47
CA ILE A 389 -3.16 4.39 55.26
C ILE A 389 -3.19 3.26 54.24
N LYS A 390 -2.97 2.02 54.69
CA LYS A 390 -3.05 0.82 53.84
C LYS A 390 -4.37 0.73 53.08
N ARG A 391 -5.50 0.98 53.74
CA ARG A 391 -6.82 0.96 53.08
C ARG A 391 -6.94 2.01 51.98
N VAL A 392 -6.38 3.20 52.19
CA VAL A 392 -6.42 4.29 51.21
C VAL A 392 -5.48 4.02 50.03
N PHE A 393 -4.28 3.52 50.29
CA PHE A 393 -3.24 3.37 49.27
C PHE A 393 -3.30 2.07 48.48
N ASN A 394 -3.93 1.01 49.01
CA ASN A 394 -4.05 -0.27 48.31
C ASN A 394 -4.64 -0.11 46.89
N HIS A 395 -5.71 0.67 46.74
CA HIS A 395 -6.31 0.89 45.43
C HIS A 395 -5.31 1.50 44.42
N TYR A 396 -4.51 2.48 44.84
CA TYR A 396 -3.51 3.09 43.96
C TYR A 396 -2.40 2.11 43.56
N LEU A 397 -1.93 1.30 44.51
CA LEU A 397 -0.90 0.30 44.27
C LEU A 397 -1.40 -0.84 43.36
N ASP A 398 -2.67 -1.21 43.45
CA ASP A 398 -3.31 -2.20 42.60
C ASP A 398 -3.44 -1.69 41.16
N GLU A 399 -3.87 -0.44 40.98
CA GLU A 399 -3.92 0.19 39.64
C GLU A 399 -2.53 0.32 39.01
N MET A 400 -1.50 0.69 39.80
CA MET A 400 -0.11 0.67 39.32
C MET A 400 0.31 -0.74 38.86
N ASN A 401 -0.09 -1.78 39.61
CA ASN A 401 0.20 -3.16 39.25
C ASN A 401 -0.47 -3.57 37.93
N ASN A 402 -1.73 -3.16 37.73
CA ASN A 402 -2.47 -3.40 36.49
C ASN A 402 -1.79 -2.72 35.30
N PHE A 403 -1.33 -1.48 35.46
CA PHE A 403 -0.64 -0.76 34.40
C PHE A 403 0.74 -1.34 34.09
N VAL A 404 1.51 -1.77 35.09
CA VAL A 404 2.76 -2.52 34.90
C VAL A 404 2.52 -3.80 34.09
N ALA A 405 1.47 -4.55 34.41
CA ALA A 405 1.11 -5.77 33.68
C ALA A 405 0.74 -5.46 32.22
N LEU A 406 -0.02 -4.38 31.98
CA LEU A 406 -0.33 -3.88 30.64
C LEU A 406 0.94 -3.54 29.87
N LEU A 407 1.85 -2.73 30.45
CA LEU A 407 3.11 -2.35 29.81
C LEU A 407 3.96 -3.57 29.44
N ARG A 408 4.10 -4.54 30.33
CA ARG A 408 4.84 -5.78 30.05
C ARG A 408 4.27 -6.55 28.88
N LYS A 409 2.95 -6.79 28.90
CA LYS A 409 2.27 -7.54 27.84
C LYS A 409 2.39 -6.80 26.50
N SER A 410 2.10 -5.51 26.49
CA SER A 410 2.14 -4.67 25.28
C SER A 410 3.55 -4.56 24.70
N THR A 411 4.56 -4.31 25.52
CA THR A 411 5.96 -4.25 25.05
C THR A 411 6.45 -5.60 24.52
N ALA A 412 6.08 -6.73 25.14
CA ALA A 412 6.39 -8.07 24.62
C ALA A 412 5.73 -8.35 23.26
N ASN A 413 4.46 -7.95 23.10
CA ASN A 413 3.74 -8.07 21.84
C ASN A 413 4.40 -7.24 20.74
N VAL A 414 4.69 -5.96 20.99
CA VAL A 414 5.35 -5.08 20.01
C VAL A 414 6.72 -5.63 19.59
N SER A 415 7.54 -6.12 20.52
CA SER A 415 8.83 -6.73 20.16
C SER A 415 8.69 -7.96 19.26
N THR A 416 7.67 -8.78 19.47
CA THR A 416 7.39 -9.94 18.60
C THR A 416 7.05 -9.49 17.19
N GLU A 417 6.11 -8.54 17.06
CA GLU A 417 5.69 -7.99 15.78
C GLU A 417 6.84 -7.32 15.01
N VAL A 418 7.67 -6.55 15.70
CA VAL A 418 8.85 -5.88 15.13
C VAL A 418 9.87 -6.91 14.61
N ARG A 419 10.11 -8.00 15.35
CA ARG A 419 11.02 -9.07 14.93
C ARG A 419 10.52 -9.75 13.66
N ASP A 420 9.23 -10.09 13.62
CA ASP A 420 8.62 -10.73 12.46
C ASP A 420 8.64 -9.81 11.23
N LEU A 421 8.37 -8.51 11.43
CA LEU A 421 8.49 -7.51 10.38
C LEU A 421 9.90 -7.45 9.80
N ARG A 422 10.93 -7.37 10.65
CA ARG A 422 12.34 -7.32 10.21
C ARG A 422 12.76 -8.55 9.42
N SER A 423 12.35 -9.76 9.85
CA SER A 423 12.64 -11.00 9.12
C SER A 423 12.09 -10.96 7.69
N ARG A 424 10.85 -10.51 7.53
CA ARG A 424 10.20 -10.38 6.22
C ARG A 424 10.82 -9.28 5.35
N CYS A 425 11.23 -8.15 5.93
CA CYS A 425 11.95 -7.10 5.21
C CYS A 425 13.27 -7.62 4.62
N SER A 426 14.01 -8.45 5.35
CA SER A 426 15.28 -9.04 4.87
C SER A 426 15.09 -9.80 3.55
N PHE A 427 14.03 -10.60 3.44
CA PHE A 427 13.71 -11.30 2.20
C PHE A 427 13.52 -10.33 1.02
N ILE A 428 12.78 -9.24 1.23
CA ILE A 428 12.52 -8.25 0.17
C ILE A 428 13.80 -7.54 -0.26
N VAL A 429 14.66 -7.16 0.69
CA VAL A 429 15.96 -6.55 0.39
C VAL A 429 16.80 -7.48 -0.49
N ASP A 430 16.88 -8.76 -0.15
CA ASP A 430 17.65 -9.77 -0.89
C ASP A 430 17.14 -10.02 -2.32
N GLN A 431 15.86 -9.72 -2.59
CA GLN A 431 15.26 -9.88 -3.92
C GLN A 431 15.29 -8.60 -4.75
N SER A 432 15.24 -7.42 -4.13
CA SER A 432 15.10 -6.12 -4.81
C SER A 432 16.07 -5.88 -5.98
N GLY A 433 17.36 -6.20 -5.80
CA GLY A 433 18.37 -6.09 -6.86
C GLY A 433 18.27 -7.19 -7.93
N LYS A 434 17.82 -8.40 -7.54
CA LYS A 434 17.71 -9.55 -8.44
C LYS A 434 16.55 -9.39 -9.43
N ILE A 435 15.40 -8.93 -8.95
CA ILE A 435 14.20 -8.77 -9.79
C ILE A 435 14.42 -7.77 -10.93
N ALA A 436 15.12 -6.65 -10.68
CA ALA A 436 15.43 -5.67 -11.71
C ALA A 436 16.39 -6.24 -12.78
N GLY A 437 17.37 -7.05 -12.34
CA GLY A 437 18.27 -7.76 -13.25
C GLY A 437 17.56 -8.82 -14.09
N ASP A 438 16.63 -9.56 -13.51
CA ASP A 438 15.86 -10.59 -14.22
C ASP A 438 14.94 -9.95 -15.28
N VAL A 439 14.25 -8.84 -14.96
CA VAL A 439 13.45 -8.11 -15.96
C VAL A 439 14.31 -7.56 -17.09
N GLN A 440 15.49 -7.02 -16.78
CA GLN A 440 16.42 -6.56 -17.82
C GLN A 440 16.82 -7.72 -18.76
N LYS A 441 17.10 -8.91 -18.23
CA LYS A 441 17.43 -10.10 -19.01
C LYS A 441 16.28 -10.56 -19.91
N ILE A 442 15.03 -10.50 -19.43
CA ILE A 442 13.84 -10.79 -20.25
C ILE A 442 13.85 -9.93 -21.52
N PHE A 443 14.03 -8.61 -21.36
CA PHE A 443 14.07 -7.67 -22.48
C PHE A 443 15.35 -7.78 -23.33
N ASP A 444 16.48 -8.21 -22.77
CA ASP A 444 17.71 -8.44 -23.53
C ASP A 444 17.58 -9.69 -24.42
N LEU A 445 17.04 -10.78 -23.90
CA LEU A 445 16.77 -12.01 -24.65
C LEU A 445 15.69 -11.81 -25.72
N ALA A 446 14.63 -11.07 -25.40
CA ALA A 446 13.61 -10.69 -26.39
C ALA A 446 14.19 -9.91 -27.58
N ALA A 447 15.22 -9.09 -27.34
CA ALA A 447 15.91 -8.34 -28.37
C ALA A 447 16.81 -9.21 -29.27
N THR A 448 17.39 -10.30 -28.75
CA THR A 448 18.24 -11.19 -29.55
C THR A 448 17.42 -12.11 -30.44
N VAL A 449 16.24 -12.55 -29.99
CA VAL A 449 15.31 -13.37 -30.79
C VAL A 449 14.95 -12.68 -32.12
N ASN A 450 14.67 -11.37 -32.09
CA ASN A 450 14.35 -10.60 -33.30
C ASN A 450 15.56 -10.40 -34.24
N ARG A 451 16.80 -10.61 -33.78
CA ARG A 451 18.03 -10.43 -34.59
C ARG A 451 18.52 -11.71 -35.26
N HIS A 452 18.22 -12.89 -34.71
CA HIS A 452 18.74 -14.17 -35.21
C HIS A 452 17.99 -14.78 -36.40
N LYS A 453 17.00 -14.07 -36.97
CA LYS A 453 16.25 -14.50 -38.16
C LYS A 453 16.30 -13.50 -39.34
N ASN A 454 17.00 -12.38 -39.20
CA ASN A 454 17.22 -11.40 -40.26
C ASN A 454 18.54 -11.61 -40.99
#